data_AF-A0A5J9TVD8-F1
#
_entry.id   AF-A0A5J9TVD8-F1
#
_cell.length_a   1.000
_cell.length_b   1.000
_cell.length_c   1.000
_cell.angle_alpha   90.00
_cell.angle_beta   90.00
_cell.angle_gamma   90.00
#
_symmetry.space_group_name_H-M   'P 1'
#
loop_
_entity.id
_entity.type
_entity.pdbx_description
1 polymer ?
#
loop_
_entity_poly.entity_id
_entity_poly.type
_entity_poly.pdbx_seq_one_letter_code
_entity_poly.pdbx_strand_id
1 'polypeptide(L)'
;MMATKVIHEALVLALVFTMLTTHQAWGEYDCHGEKELVKSKCKKTITMVGDYIPPDDNCRRAVEASDMACICRILSLEEQNKICVVKLVWLAGECGKPVPAGEKCGTWTVPRVVHTPPPRAPQEEDINARSQIRIPKMKKIN
;
A
#
# COMPACT_ATOMS: atom_id res chain seq x y z
N MET A 1 48.21 -29.42 31.76
CA MET A 1 47.79 -28.09 32.28
C MET A 1 47.59 -27.06 31.16
N MET A 2 48.45 -27.01 30.14
CA MET A 2 48.25 -26.15 28.95
C MET A 2 47.09 -26.61 28.05
N ALA A 3 46.94 -27.91 27.82
CA ALA A 3 45.89 -28.48 26.98
C ALA A 3 44.47 -28.21 27.52
N THR A 4 44.29 -28.25 28.84
CA THR A 4 43.00 -27.99 29.49
C THR A 4 42.54 -26.55 29.31
N LYS A 5 43.48 -25.58 29.36
CA LYS A 5 43.20 -24.17 29.10
C LYS A 5 42.81 -23.94 27.63
N VAL A 6 43.53 -24.55 26.69
CA VAL A 6 43.24 -24.46 25.25
C VAL A 6 41.86 -25.05 24.91
N ILE A 7 41.53 -26.21 25.50
CA ILE A 7 40.20 -26.83 25.32
C ILE A 7 39.10 -25.94 25.90
N HIS A 8 39.33 -25.31 27.05
CA HIS A 8 38.35 -24.42 27.65
C HIS A 8 38.11 -23.16 26.82
N GLU A 9 39.17 -22.54 26.31
CA GLU A 9 39.05 -21.36 25.44
C GLU A 9 38.35 -21.70 24.11
N ALA A 10 38.67 -22.85 23.52
CA ALA A 10 37.98 -23.34 22.33
C ALA A 10 36.48 -23.59 22.59
N LEU A 11 36.13 -24.14 23.76
CA LEU A 11 34.74 -24.39 24.15
C LEU A 11 33.97 -23.07 24.35
N VAL A 12 34.58 -22.09 25.01
CA VAL A 12 33.98 -20.77 25.22
C VAL A 12 33.77 -20.06 23.88
N LEU A 13 34.75 -20.10 22.97
CA LEU A 13 34.61 -19.53 21.63
C LEU A 13 33.48 -20.19 20.86
N ALA A 14 33.39 -21.52 20.86
CA ALA A 14 32.32 -22.25 20.19
C ALA A 14 30.93 -21.85 20.72
N LEU A 15 30.78 -21.71 22.05
CA LEU A 15 29.52 -21.27 22.67
C LEU A 15 29.15 -19.85 22.23
N VAL A 16 30.10 -18.90 22.24
CA VAL A 16 29.85 -17.53 21.77
C VAL A 16 29.46 -17.51 20.29
N PHE A 17 30.11 -18.31 19.43
CA PHE A 17 29.73 -18.45 18.03
C PHE A 17 28.32 -19.00 17.85
N THR A 18 27.90 -19.98 18.66
CA THR A 18 26.52 -20.50 18.60
C THR A 18 25.47 -19.46 19.02
N MET A 19 25.77 -18.59 19.99
CA MET A 19 24.86 -17.50 20.38
C MET A 19 24.76 -16.42 19.31
N LEU A 20 25.82 -16.21 18.52
CA LEU A 20 25.83 -15.29 17.39
C LEU A 20 25.05 -15.86 16.18
N THR A 21 25.03 -17.18 15.99
CA THR A 21 24.29 -17.82 14.89
C THR A 21 22.80 -18.02 15.19
N THR A 22 22.40 -18.17 16.46
CA THR A 22 20.97 -18.27 16.84
C THR A 22 20.18 -16.98 16.66
N HIS A 23 20.86 -15.84 16.45
CA HIS A 23 20.21 -14.59 16.03
C HIS A 23 19.83 -14.55 14.55
N GLN A 24 20.25 -15.55 13.76
CA GLN A 24 19.59 -15.83 12.49
C GLN A 24 18.31 -16.58 12.80
N ALA A 25 17.33 -15.85 13.36
CA ALA A 25 15.95 -16.27 13.37
C ALA A 25 15.66 -16.79 11.96
N TRP A 26 15.30 -18.06 11.91
CA TRP A 26 14.92 -18.78 10.71
C TRP A 26 13.66 -18.08 10.18
N GLY A 27 13.88 -17.00 9.43
CA GLY A 27 12.90 -15.95 9.23
C GLY A 27 11.71 -16.50 8.48
N GLU A 28 10.54 -16.42 9.11
CA GLU A 28 9.30 -16.26 8.37
C GLU A 28 9.58 -15.22 7.26
N TYR A 29 9.30 -15.54 6.00
CA TYR A 29 9.53 -14.59 4.90
C TYR A 29 8.87 -13.25 5.25
N ASP A 30 9.68 -12.23 5.51
CA ASP A 30 9.21 -10.90 5.86
C ASP A 30 9.61 -9.89 4.76
N CYS A 31 8.78 -8.88 4.56
CA CYS A 31 8.98 -7.87 3.53
C CYS A 31 9.79 -6.66 4.05
N HIS A 32 10.62 -6.82 5.09
CA HIS A 32 11.41 -5.71 5.62
C HIS A 32 12.39 -5.15 4.58
N GLY A 33 13.06 -6.04 3.84
CA GLY A 33 13.97 -5.64 2.76
C GLY A 33 13.26 -4.90 1.62
N GLU A 34 12.09 -5.41 1.22
CA GLU A 34 11.23 -4.79 0.20
C GLU A 34 10.74 -3.41 0.65
N LYS A 35 10.31 -3.26 1.91
CA LYS A 35 9.93 -1.98 2.51
C LYS A 35 11.07 -0.96 2.39
N GLU A 36 12.27 -1.32 2.82
CA GLU A 36 13.42 -0.40 2.77
C GLU A 36 13.81 -0.05 1.32
N LEU A 37 13.70 -1.01 0.41
CA LEU A 37 13.93 -0.78 -1.02
C LEU A 37 12.92 0.22 -1.59
N VAL A 38 11.62 0.03 -1.38
CA VAL A 38 10.56 0.94 -1.82
C VAL A 38 10.75 2.32 -1.21
N LYS A 39 11.02 2.42 0.11
CA LYS A 39 11.28 3.69 0.78
C LYS A 39 12.46 4.45 0.17
N SER A 40 13.55 3.74 -0.12
CA SER A 40 14.77 4.31 -0.69
C SER A 40 14.56 4.78 -2.12
N LYS A 41 13.97 3.94 -2.98
CA LYS A 41 13.78 4.24 -4.41
C LYS A 41 12.66 5.23 -4.67
N CYS A 42 11.58 5.17 -3.89
CA CYS A 42 10.37 5.96 -4.10
C CYS A 42 10.28 7.21 -3.21
N LYS A 43 11.34 7.56 -2.46
CA LYS A 43 11.34 8.64 -1.46
C LYS A 43 10.68 9.94 -1.95
N LYS A 44 10.96 10.36 -3.19
CA LYS A 44 10.39 11.60 -3.76
C LYS A 44 8.88 11.50 -4.00
N THR A 45 8.39 10.33 -4.38
CA THR A 45 6.97 10.08 -4.66
C THR A 45 6.17 9.94 -3.37
N ILE A 46 6.72 9.25 -2.36
CA ILE A 46 5.98 8.90 -1.15
C ILE A 46 6.24 9.84 0.04
N THR A 47 7.02 10.90 -0.15
CA THR A 47 7.30 11.87 0.92
C THR A 47 6.02 12.52 1.48
N MET A 48 6.03 12.80 2.78
CA MET A 48 4.89 13.43 3.45
C MET A 48 4.60 14.84 2.95
N VAL A 49 5.63 15.63 2.65
CA VAL A 49 5.47 17.05 2.30
C VAL A 49 5.38 17.25 0.78
N GLY A 50 4.47 18.13 0.35
CA GLY A 50 4.33 18.55 -1.05
C GLY A 50 3.39 17.65 -1.85
N ASP A 51 3.33 17.90 -3.15
CA ASP A 51 2.44 17.20 -4.08
C ASP A 51 2.92 15.79 -4.42
N TYR A 52 2.10 15.04 -5.14
CA TYR A 52 2.51 13.76 -5.69
C TYR A 52 3.42 13.97 -6.90
N ILE A 53 4.59 13.34 -6.86
CA ILE A 53 5.55 13.34 -7.96
C ILE A 53 5.54 11.92 -8.58
N PRO A 54 5.22 11.78 -9.87
CA PRO A 54 5.20 10.48 -10.54
C PRO A 54 6.50 9.68 -10.35
N PRO A 55 6.42 8.35 -10.21
CA PRO A 55 7.58 7.52 -9.93
C PRO A 55 8.50 7.38 -11.15
N ASP A 56 9.80 7.38 -10.90
CA ASP A 56 10.78 6.95 -11.92
C ASP A 56 10.77 5.42 -12.09
N ASP A 57 11.48 4.94 -13.11
CA ASP A 57 11.55 3.52 -13.46
C ASP A 57 12.11 2.65 -12.33
N ASN A 58 13.03 3.19 -11.53
CA ASN A 58 13.63 2.44 -10.42
C ASN A 58 12.64 2.27 -9.27
N CYS A 59 11.86 3.31 -8.98
CA CYS A 59 10.77 3.24 -8.02
C CYS A 59 9.69 2.25 -8.49
N ARG A 60 9.23 2.32 -9.75
CA ARG A 60 8.21 1.39 -10.26
C ARG A 60 8.65 -0.06 -10.16
N ARG A 61 9.87 -0.39 -10.62
CA ARG A 61 10.42 -1.75 -10.51
C ARG A 61 10.50 -2.24 -9.06
N ALA A 62 10.86 -1.36 -8.13
CA ALA A 62 10.89 -1.73 -6.72
C ALA A 62 9.48 -2.10 -6.21
N VAL A 63 8.46 -1.31 -6.55
CA VAL A 63 7.06 -1.58 -6.17
C VAL A 63 6.53 -2.84 -6.86
N GLU A 64 6.77 -3.00 -8.16
CA GLU A 64 6.35 -4.18 -8.95
C GLU A 64 6.95 -5.50 -8.43
N ALA A 65 8.13 -5.44 -7.79
CA ALA A 65 8.79 -6.59 -7.19
C ALA A 65 8.41 -6.83 -5.72
N SER A 66 7.61 -5.97 -5.11
CA SER A 66 7.32 -6.02 -3.67
C SER A 66 5.88 -6.45 -3.35
N ASP A 67 5.71 -7.04 -2.16
CA ASP A 67 4.41 -7.25 -1.51
C ASP A 67 3.99 -5.98 -0.76
N MET A 68 3.24 -5.12 -1.45
CA MET A 68 2.78 -3.85 -0.91
C MET A 68 1.81 -4.02 0.27
N ALA A 69 1.05 -5.12 0.35
CA ALA A 69 0.15 -5.39 1.47
C ALA A 69 0.96 -5.78 2.72
N CYS A 70 1.98 -6.62 2.55
CA CYS A 70 2.93 -6.92 3.63
C CYS A 70 3.63 -5.65 4.13
N ILE A 71 4.18 -4.83 3.23
CA ILE A 71 4.86 -3.56 3.58
C ILE A 71 3.94 -2.68 4.41
N CYS A 72 2.69 -2.51 3.95
CA CYS A 72 1.66 -1.76 4.64
C CYS A 72 1.43 -2.25 6.09
N ARG A 73 1.48 -3.56 6.31
CA ARG A 73 1.25 -4.16 7.63
C ARG A 73 2.41 -3.96 8.61
N ILE A 74 3.65 -3.82 8.11
CA ILE A 74 4.87 -3.65 8.91
C ILE A 74 5.37 -2.20 9.00
N LEU A 75 4.59 -1.23 8.52
CA LEU A 75 4.91 0.20 8.63
C LEU A 75 4.82 0.68 10.08
N SER A 76 5.94 1.16 10.61
CA SER A 76 6.00 1.72 11.97
C SER A 76 5.39 3.12 12.03
N LEU A 77 5.07 3.58 13.25
CA LEU A 77 4.58 4.96 13.45
C LEU A 77 5.64 6.01 13.08
N GLU A 78 6.92 5.73 13.33
CA GLU A 78 8.01 6.63 12.96
C GLU A 78 8.11 6.80 11.44
N GLU A 79 7.91 5.71 10.70
CA GLU A 79 7.91 5.72 9.24
C GLU A 79 6.71 6.50 8.69
N GLN A 80 5.54 6.36 9.31
CA GLN A 80 4.33 7.11 8.95
C GLN A 80 4.48 8.63 9.13
N ASN A 81 5.40 9.09 9.97
CA ASN A 81 5.70 10.53 10.11
C ASN A 81 6.61 11.06 8.99
N LYS A 82 7.26 10.18 8.22
CA LYS A 82 8.19 10.53 7.13
C LYS A 82 7.58 10.29 5.74
N ILE A 83 6.61 9.39 5.67
CA ILE A 83 6.02 8.88 4.42
C ILE A 83 4.52 9.17 4.41
N CYS A 84 4.01 9.72 3.31
CA CYS A 84 2.58 9.79 3.09
C CYS A 84 2.04 8.41 2.71
N VAL A 85 1.36 7.76 3.65
CA VAL A 85 0.74 6.44 3.44
C VAL A 85 -0.24 6.45 2.26
N VAL A 86 -1.00 7.54 2.09
CA VAL A 86 -1.93 7.68 0.96
C VAL A 86 -1.19 7.67 -0.38
N LYS A 87 -0.06 8.38 -0.50
CA LYS A 87 0.77 8.36 -1.72
C LYS A 87 1.39 6.99 -1.95
N LEU A 88 1.80 6.28 -0.89
CA LEU A 88 2.33 4.93 -0.99
C LEU A 88 1.28 3.95 -1.55
N VAL A 89 0.05 3.98 -1.03
CA VAL A 89 -1.04 3.12 -1.50
C VAL A 89 -1.46 3.48 -2.93
N TRP A 90 -1.48 4.76 -3.27
CA TRP A 90 -1.77 5.19 -4.64
C TRP A 90 -0.71 4.72 -5.63
N LEU A 91 0.58 4.90 -5.29
CA LEU A 91 1.72 4.40 -6.06
C LEU A 91 1.65 2.87 -6.26
N ALA A 92 1.28 2.13 -5.21
CA ALA A 92 1.10 0.69 -5.27
C ALA A 92 0.06 0.29 -6.32
N GLY A 93 -1.08 1.00 -6.36
CA GLY A 93 -2.12 0.82 -7.39
C GLY A 93 -1.64 1.17 -8.80
N GLU A 94 -0.94 2.30 -8.97
CA GLU A 94 -0.40 2.72 -10.27
C GLU A 94 0.60 1.70 -10.85
N CYS A 95 1.37 1.03 -9.99
CA CYS A 95 2.32 -0.02 -10.39
C CYS A 95 1.70 -1.43 -10.49
N GLY A 96 0.37 -1.56 -10.43
CA GLY A 96 -0.30 -2.87 -10.55
C GLY A 96 -0.15 -3.77 -9.31
N LYS A 97 0.18 -3.20 -8.15
CA LYS A 97 0.30 -3.88 -6.85
C LYS A 97 -0.65 -3.27 -5.81
N PRO A 98 -1.97 -3.20 -6.08
CA PRO A 98 -2.90 -2.52 -5.19
C PRO A 98 -2.95 -3.18 -3.81
N VAL A 99 -2.98 -2.36 -2.76
CA VAL A 99 -3.29 -2.83 -1.40
C VAL A 99 -4.81 -3.04 -1.32
N PRO A 100 -5.29 -4.20 -0.83
CA PRO A 100 -6.72 -4.48 -0.79
C PRO A 100 -7.53 -3.45 -0.01
N ALA A 101 -8.70 -3.10 -0.53
CA ALA A 101 -9.60 -2.17 0.14
C ALA A 101 -10.10 -2.73 1.48
N GLY A 102 -10.13 -1.89 2.51
CA GLY A 102 -10.48 -2.26 3.87
C GLY A 102 -9.32 -2.82 4.69
N GLU A 103 -8.16 -3.09 4.09
CA GLU A 103 -6.96 -3.45 4.84
C GLU A 103 -6.27 -2.22 5.43
N LYS A 104 -5.45 -2.47 6.46
CA LYS A 104 -4.64 -1.42 7.10
C LYS A 104 -3.31 -1.27 6.38
N CYS A 105 -2.93 -0.02 6.16
CA CYS A 105 -1.58 0.39 5.82
C CYS A 105 -1.06 1.31 6.93
N GLY A 106 -0.23 0.77 7.81
CA GLY A 106 0.09 1.38 9.10
C GLY A 106 -1.20 1.61 9.91
N THR A 107 -1.44 2.86 10.31
CA THR A 107 -2.66 3.26 11.01
C THR A 107 -3.82 3.64 10.09
N TRP A 108 -3.55 3.85 8.79
CA TRP A 108 -4.56 4.24 7.81
C TRP A 108 -5.27 3.01 7.23
N THR A 109 -6.57 3.12 6.97
CA THR A 109 -7.35 2.04 6.34
C THR A 109 -7.64 2.40 4.90
N VAL A 110 -7.32 1.49 3.97
CA VAL A 110 -7.57 1.70 2.54
C VAL A 110 -9.08 1.84 2.30
N PRO A 111 -9.57 2.96 1.75
CA PRO A 111 -10.99 3.16 1.50
C PRO A 111 -11.52 2.07 0.57
N ARG A 112 -12.72 1.57 0.88
CA ARG A 112 -13.50 0.85 -0.12
C ARG A 112 -13.95 1.85 -1.16
N VAL A 113 -13.45 1.71 -2.39
CA VAL A 113 -14.09 2.34 -3.53
C VAL A 113 -15.43 1.62 -3.69
N VAL A 114 -16.49 2.21 -3.12
CA VAL A 114 -17.84 1.78 -3.43
C VAL A 114 -18.04 2.18 -4.89
N HIS A 115 -18.00 1.20 -5.79
CA HIS A 115 -18.51 1.38 -7.15
C HIS A 115 -20.01 1.65 -7.04
N THR A 116 -20.38 2.90 -6.78
CA THR A 116 -21.69 3.36 -7.21
C THR A 116 -21.63 3.31 -8.74
N PRO A 117 -22.53 2.57 -9.41
CA PRO A 117 -22.58 2.62 -10.86
C PRO A 117 -22.75 4.10 -11.26
N PRO A 118 -22.05 4.57 -12.30
CA PRO A 118 -22.19 5.95 -12.76
C PRO A 118 -23.69 6.25 -12.94
N PRO A 119 -24.16 7.48 -12.60
CA PRO A 119 -25.53 7.86 -12.85
C PRO A 119 -25.88 7.49 -14.29
N ARG A 120 -26.85 6.58 -14.44
CA ARG A 120 -27.31 6.11 -15.75
C ARG A 120 -27.68 7.37 -16.53
N ALA A 121 -27.08 7.60 -17.70
CA ALA A 121 -27.51 8.68 -18.57
C ALA A 121 -29.03 8.54 -18.79
N PRO A 122 -29.82 9.62 -18.73
CA PRO A 122 -31.26 9.54 -18.96
C PRO A 122 -31.51 8.87 -20.32
N GLN A 123 -32.26 7.77 -20.31
CA GLN A 123 -32.65 7.10 -21.55
C GLN A 123 -33.70 7.98 -22.24
N GLU A 124 -33.67 8.02 -23.58
CA GLU A 124 -34.50 8.92 -24.41
C GLU A 124 -36.02 8.77 -24.17
N GLU A 125 -36.44 7.63 -23.61
CA GLU A 125 -37.82 7.34 -23.25
C GLU A 125 -38.37 8.27 -22.14
N ASP A 126 -37.52 8.67 -21.17
CA ASP A 126 -37.90 9.59 -20.08
C ASP A 126 -38.09 11.04 -20.56
N ILE A 127 -37.45 11.42 -21.68
CA ILE A 127 -37.59 12.75 -22.28
C ILE A 127 -38.94 12.86 -23.00
N ASN A 128 -39.38 11.81 -23.68
CA ASN A 128 -40.65 11.79 -24.41
C ASN A 128 -41.87 11.82 -23.46
N ALA A 129 -41.79 11.14 -22.32
CA ALA A 129 -42.84 11.16 -21.29
C ALA A 129 -43.09 12.57 -20.71
N ARG A 130 -42.04 13.42 -20.64
CA ARG A 130 -42.17 14.79 -20.10
C ARG A 130 -42.70 15.81 -21.11
N SER A 131 -42.60 15.52 -22.41
CA SER A 131 -43.15 16.36 -23.48
C SER A 131 -44.67 16.23 -23.59
N GLN A 132 -45.24 15.05 -23.34
CA GLN A 132 -46.69 14.81 -23.49
C GLN A 132 -47.56 15.42 -22.38
N ILE A 133 -46.98 15.84 -21.25
CA ILE A 133 -47.74 16.35 -20.09
C ILE A 133 -48.16 17.84 -20.28
N ARG A 134 -47.73 18.52 -21.36
CA ARG A 134 -47.83 19.99 -21.47
C ARG A 134 -48.79 20.54 -22.54
N ILE A 135 -49.96 19.93 -22.77
CA ILE A 135 -51.04 20.61 -23.52
C ILE A 135 -52.40 20.45 -22.82
N PRO A 136 -52.82 21.39 -21.96
CA PRO A 136 -54.24 21.48 -21.59
C PRO A 136 -55.05 21.98 -22.80
N LYS A 137 -55.96 21.14 -23.30
CA LYS A 137 -56.96 21.58 -24.28
C LYS A 137 -57.86 22.64 -23.64
N MET A 138 -57.75 23.88 -24.12
CA MET A 138 -58.71 24.94 -23.80
C MET A 138 -60.09 24.56 -24.34
N LYS A 139 -61.01 24.31 -23.42
CA LYS A 139 -62.43 24.05 -23.69
C LYS A 139 -63.08 25.38 -24.11
N LYS A 140 -63.48 25.48 -25.38
CA LYS A 140 -64.32 26.60 -25.85
C LYS A 140 -65.65 26.53 -25.11
N ILE A 141 -66.02 27.64 -24.47
CA ILE A 141 -67.33 27.85 -23.85
C ILE A 141 -68.00 28.95 -24.69
N ASN A 142 -69.09 28.54 -25.35
CA ASN A 142 -70.23 29.29 -25.91
C ASN A 142 -69.95 30.25 -27.07
#